data_AF-A0A969LE40-F1
#
_entry.id   AF-A0A969LE40-F1
#
_cell.length_a   1.000
_cell.length_b   1.000
_cell.length_c   1.000
_cell.angle_alpha   90.00
_cell.angle_beta   90.00
_cell.angle_gamma   90.00
#
_symmetry.space_group_name_H-M   'P 1'
#
loop_
_entity.id
_entity.type
_entity.pdbx_description
1 polymer ?
#
loop_
_entity_poly.entity_id
_entity_poly.type
_entity_poly.pdbx_seq_one_letter_code
_entity_poly.pdbx_strand_id
1 'polypeptide(L)'
;MHSAWVSGARDGKGCAQCPPSPDCICLHAARVFEALHPLVFASRNRCLFHSLALIEYLARHELYPRWVFGVQAVPFAAHCWVQQEGQVLNDTVEHVSRYTPILSI
;
A
#
# COMPACT_ATOMS: atom_id res chain seq x y z
N MET A 1 22.70 -8.74 -7.07
CA MET A 1 22.38 -7.47 -7.75
C MET A 1 21.24 -6.83 -6.95
N HIS A 2 21.48 -5.62 -6.47
CA HIS A 2 20.94 -5.08 -5.21
C HIS A 2 19.40 -4.95 -5.14
N SER A 3 18.80 -5.75 -4.25
CA SER A 3 17.48 -5.55 -3.66
C SER A 3 17.55 -4.43 -2.62
N ALA A 4 17.52 -3.17 -3.07
CA ALA A 4 17.15 -2.04 -2.21
C ALA A 4 15.62 -1.83 -2.34
N TRP A 5 15.00 -1.21 -1.35
CA TRP A 5 13.55 -0.88 -1.25
C TRP A 5 12.65 -1.85 -0.48
N VAL A 6 13.14 -2.40 0.64
CA VAL A 6 12.30 -2.65 1.84
C VAL A 6 13.14 -2.33 3.07
N SER A 7 13.33 -1.05 3.38
CA SER A 7 13.92 -0.67 4.66
C SER A 7 13.17 0.53 5.20
N GLY A 8 12.15 0.22 6.00
CA GLY A 8 11.23 1.18 6.59
C GLY A 8 10.16 0.52 7.46
N ALA A 9 10.48 -0.60 8.12
CA ALA A 9 9.60 -1.15 9.14
C ALA A 9 9.65 -0.23 10.37
N ARG A 10 8.48 0.28 10.79
CA ARG A 10 8.26 0.62 12.20
C ARG A 10 6.78 0.51 12.56
N ASP A 11 6.54 -0.42 13.49
CA ASP A 11 5.59 -0.43 14.61
C ASP A 11 4.40 0.53 14.54
N GLY A 12 3.18 -0.02 14.68
CA GLY A 12 1.90 0.68 14.72
C GLY A 12 1.68 1.67 15.88
N LYS A 13 2.64 2.54 16.19
CA LYS A 13 2.44 3.72 17.04
C LYS A 13 2.00 4.89 16.16
N GLY A 14 0.84 5.44 16.48
CA GLY A 14 0.14 6.46 15.68
C GLY A 14 0.94 7.73 15.39
N CYS A 15 0.59 8.35 14.26
CA CYS A 15 1.08 9.60 13.71
C CYS A 15 0.69 10.84 14.54
N ALA A 16 0.90 10.82 15.86
CA ALA A 16 0.49 11.94 16.72
C ALA A 16 1.52 13.09 16.74
N GLN A 17 2.73 12.91 16.18
CA GLN A 17 3.89 13.77 16.49
C GLN A 17 4.73 14.21 15.27
N CYS A 18 4.34 13.92 14.02
CA CYS A 18 5.07 14.42 12.85
C CYS A 18 4.42 15.71 12.31
N PRO A 19 5.19 16.76 11.92
CA PRO A 19 4.65 17.82 11.06
C PRO A 19 4.04 17.18 9.79
N PRO A 20 3.02 17.78 9.14
CA PRO A 20 2.32 17.16 8.02
C PRO A 20 3.28 17.00 6.82
N SER A 21 4.02 15.89 6.80
CA SER A 21 4.73 15.44 5.61
C SER A 21 3.71 14.87 4.62
N PRO A 22 4.00 14.91 3.31
CA PRO A 22 3.17 14.25 2.30
C PRO A 22 2.86 12.77 2.66
N ASP A 23 3.81 12.10 3.30
CA ASP A 23 3.66 10.70 3.73
C ASP A 23 2.63 10.52 4.85
N CYS A 24 2.61 11.43 5.83
CA CYS A 24 1.63 11.42 6.92
C CYS A 24 0.20 11.66 6.40
N ILE A 25 0.05 12.56 5.43
CA ILE A 25 -1.24 12.84 4.78
C ILE A 25 -1.71 11.62 3.98
N CYS A 26 -0.82 11.02 3.19
CA CYS A 26 -1.12 9.83 2.39
C CYS A 26 -1.53 8.64 3.25
N LEU A 27 -0.78 8.37 4.33
CA LEU A 27 -1.11 7.32 5.28
C LEU A 27 -2.45 7.57 5.98
N HIS A 28 -2.73 8.81 6.39
CA HIS A 28 -4.00 9.15 7.02
C HIS A 28 -5.18 8.93 6.06
N ALA A 29 -5.07 9.42 4.83
CA ALA A 29 -6.09 9.25 3.81
C ALA A 29 -6.33 7.75 3.51
N ALA A 30 -5.28 6.95 3.38
CA ALA A 30 -5.40 5.50 3.19
C ALA A 30 -6.12 4.82 4.37
N ARG A 31 -5.84 5.21 5.61
CA ARG A 31 -6.56 4.67 6.79
C ARG A 31 -8.04 5.02 6.80
N VAL A 32 -8.40 6.23 6.37
CA VAL A 32 -9.80 6.63 6.22
C VAL A 32 -10.49 5.76 5.16
N PHE A 33 -9.83 5.51 4.03
CA PHE A 33 -10.34 4.61 3.00
C PHE A 33 -10.55 3.18 3.53
N GLU A 34 -9.56 2.61 4.23
CA GLU A 34 -9.66 1.27 4.81
C GLU A 34 -10.79 1.16 5.85
N ALA A 35 -11.02 2.21 6.65
CA ALA A 35 -12.11 2.23 7.63
C ALA A 35 -13.50 2.21 6.97
N LEU A 36 -13.63 2.81 5.78
CA LEU A 36 -14.89 2.87 5.03
C LEU A 36 -15.08 1.64 4.13
N HIS A 37 -14.00 1.02 3.67
CA HIS A 37 -14.01 -0.07 2.70
C HIS A 37 -14.96 -1.24 3.05
N PRO A 38 -15.03 -1.76 4.30
CA PRO A 38 -15.96 -2.83 4.66
C PRO A 38 -17.45 -2.49 4.47
N LEU A 39 -17.80 -1.20 4.47
CA LEU A 39 -19.17 -0.72 4.31
C LEU A 39 -19.58 -0.64 2.84
N VAL A 40 -18.62 -0.60 1.92
CA VAL A 40 -18.83 -0.32 0.49
C VAL A 40 -18.47 -1.52 -0.38
N PHE A 41 -17.54 -2.38 0.05
CA PHE A 41 -17.00 -3.49 -0.74
C PHE A 41 -16.95 -4.80 0.07
N ALA A 42 -17.83 -5.75 -0.25
CA ALA A 42 -17.99 -7.02 0.47
C ALA A 42 -17.07 -8.18 -0.02
N SER A 43 -16.09 -7.92 -0.89
CA SER A 43 -15.38 -8.99 -1.63
C SER A 43 -13.96 -9.23 -1.12
N ARG A 44 -13.68 -10.47 -0.67
CA ARG A 44 -12.33 -11.01 -0.50
C ARG A 44 -11.73 -11.40 -1.88
N ASN A 45 -10.40 -11.32 -2.02
CA ASN A 45 -9.59 -11.66 -3.22
C ASN A 45 -9.59 -10.67 -4.39
N ARG A 46 -9.50 -9.35 -4.13
CA ARG A 46 -9.41 -8.34 -5.19
C ARG A 46 -8.30 -7.31 -4.94
N CYS A 47 -7.08 -7.75 -4.59
CA CYS A 47 -5.94 -6.84 -4.34
C CYS A 47 -5.75 -5.81 -5.46
N LEU A 48 -5.98 -6.22 -6.72
CA LEU A 48 -5.97 -5.32 -7.88
C LEU A 48 -7.02 -4.21 -7.78
N PHE A 49 -8.29 -4.57 -7.57
CA PHE A 49 -9.38 -3.59 -7.54
C PHE A 49 -9.32 -2.72 -6.30
N HIS A 50 -8.90 -3.31 -5.17
CA HIS A 50 -8.73 -2.60 -3.92
C HIS A 50 -7.57 -1.59 -4.01
N SER A 51 -6.42 -1.98 -4.57
CA SER A 51 -5.31 -1.06 -4.84
C SER A 51 -5.70 0.02 -5.84
N LEU A 52 -6.42 -0.33 -6.91
CA LEU A 52 -6.91 0.65 -7.89
C LEU A 52 -7.87 1.65 -7.24
N ALA A 53 -8.84 1.18 -6.44
CA ALA A 53 -9.79 2.05 -5.75
C ALA A 53 -9.07 2.99 -4.77
N LEU A 54 -8.03 2.51 -4.09
CA LEU A 54 -7.19 3.35 -3.23
C LEU A 54 -6.41 4.38 -4.05
N ILE A 55 -5.78 4.00 -5.17
CA ILE A 55 -5.08 4.94 -6.07
C ILE A 55 -6.04 6.03 -6.56
N GLU A 56 -7.23 5.65 -7.02
CA GLU A 56 -8.26 6.58 -7.49
C GLU A 56 -8.77 7.51 -6.38
N TYR A 57 -8.89 7.00 -5.15
CA TYR A 57 -9.24 7.80 -4.00
C TYR A 57 -8.14 8.82 -3.67
N LEU A 58 -6.89 8.38 -3.60
CA LEU A 58 -5.75 9.25 -3.28
C LEU A 58 -5.48 10.29 -4.38
N ALA A 59 -5.69 9.93 -5.65
CA ALA A 59 -5.57 10.87 -6.77
C ALA A 59 -6.56 12.04 -6.67
N ARG A 60 -7.78 11.82 -6.12
CA ARG A 60 -8.75 12.91 -5.84
C ARG A 60 -8.29 13.86 -4.74
N HIS A 61 -7.31 13.45 -3.94
CA HIS A 61 -6.64 14.25 -2.92
C HIS A 61 -5.27 14.77 -3.38
N GLU A 62 -4.94 14.66 -4.67
CA GLU A 62 -3.65 15.04 -5.26
C GLU A 62 -2.45 14.27 -4.66
N LEU A 63 -2.70 13.05 -4.19
CA LEU A 63 -1.69 12.14 -3.63
C LEU A 63 -1.41 11.02 -4.63
N TYR A 64 -0.14 10.87 -5.01
CA TYR A 64 0.29 9.93 -6.06
C TYR A 64 1.31 8.91 -5.50
N PRO A 65 0.89 7.99 -4.62
CA PRO A 65 1.77 6.92 -4.16
C PRO A 65 2.03 5.90 -5.28
N ARG A 66 3.05 5.07 -5.07
CA ARG A 66 3.43 4.02 -6.03
C ARG A 66 2.48 2.83 -5.95
N TRP A 67 2.03 2.37 -7.12
CA TRP A 67 1.32 1.11 -7.27
C TRP A 67 2.29 0.02 -7.72
N VAL A 68 2.53 -0.95 -6.84
CA VAL A 68 3.52 -2.01 -7.07
C VAL A 68 2.81 -3.32 -7.36
N PHE A 69 3.31 -4.03 -8.38
CA PHE A 69 2.89 -5.38 -8.73
C PHE A 69 4.06 -6.33 -8.49
N GLY A 70 3.79 -7.43 -7.80
CA GLY A 70 4.78 -8.44 -7.47
C GLY A 70 4.26 -9.85 -7.71
N VAL A 71 5.22 -10.78 -7.85
CA VAL A 71 4.95 -12.21 -8.01
C VAL A 71 5.78 -13.03 -7.04
N GLN A 72 5.23 -14.12 -6.55
CA GLN A 72 5.98 -15.18 -5.87
C GLN A 72 5.95 -16.43 -6.75
N ALA A 73 7.02 -17.23 -6.74
CA ALA A 73 7.16 -18.36 -7.64
C ALA A 73 6.48 -19.64 -7.12
N VAL A 74 6.54 -19.93 -5.81
CA VAL A 74 6.07 -21.22 -5.25
C VAL A 74 5.34 -21.02 -3.91
N PRO A 75 4.03 -21.33 -3.83
CA PRO A 75 3.12 -21.50 -4.98
C PRO A 75 3.04 -20.20 -5.79
N PHE A 76 2.85 -20.29 -7.11
CA PHE A 76 2.74 -19.09 -7.92
C PHE A 76 1.58 -18.21 -7.44
N ALA A 77 1.86 -16.94 -7.16
CA ALA A 77 0.83 -15.96 -6.88
C ALA A 77 1.27 -14.57 -7.35
N ALA A 78 0.31 -13.82 -7.88
CA ALA A 78 0.48 -12.42 -8.23
C ALA A 78 -0.27 -11.56 -7.21
N HIS A 79 0.33 -10.43 -6.86
CA HIS A 79 -0.23 -9.49 -5.91
C HIS A 79 0.14 -8.07 -6.27
N CYS A 80 -0.65 -7.10 -5.83
CA CYS A 80 -0.29 -5.69 -5.95
C CYS A 80 -0.71 -4.93 -4.70
N TRP A 81 0.03 -3.88 -4.40
CA TRP A 81 -0.18 -3.03 -3.23
C TRP A 81 0.19 -1.59 -3.54
N VAL A 82 -0.25 -0.68 -2.69
CA VAL A 82 0.06 0.76 -2.78
C VAL A 82 1.08 1.10 -1.71
N GLN A 83 2.10 1.89 -2.05
CA GLN A 83 3.14 2.32 -1.10
C GLN A 83 3.59 3.77 -1.31
N GLN A 84 3.94 4.43 -0.20
CA GLN A 84 4.44 5.80 -0.18
C GLN A 84 5.75 5.86 0.62
N GLU A 85 6.85 6.30 -0.01
CA GLU A 85 8.17 6.55 0.63
C GLU A 85 8.61 5.51 1.68
N GLY A 86 8.36 4.21 1.41
CA GLY A 86 8.74 3.09 2.28
C GLY A 86 7.64 2.51 3.16
N GLN A 87 6.43 3.07 3.12
CA GLN A 87 5.26 2.57 3.85
C GLN A 87 4.28 1.88 2.90
N VAL A 88 3.83 0.67 3.26
CA VAL A 88 2.74 -0.03 2.57
C VAL A 88 1.41 0.47 3.11
N LEU A 89 0.48 0.86 2.24
CA LEU A 89 -0.74 1.57 2.62
C LEU A 89 -1.96 0.65 2.80
N ASN A 90 -2.07 -0.40 1.99
CA ASN A 90 -3.25 -1.29 1.96
C ASN A 90 -2.91 -2.77 2.20
N ASP A 91 -1.72 -3.04 2.72
CA ASP A 91 -1.25 -4.37 3.06
C ASP A 91 -0.18 -4.30 4.16
N THR A 92 0.36 -5.44 4.57
CA THR A 92 1.45 -5.52 5.54
C THR A 92 2.79 -5.72 4.84
N VAL A 93 3.86 -5.21 5.46
CA VAL A 93 5.25 -5.38 4.99
C VAL A 93 5.60 -6.88 4.94
N GLU A 94 5.14 -7.64 5.92
CA GLU A 94 5.35 -9.09 6.02
C GLU A 94 4.66 -9.85 4.89
N HIS A 95 3.51 -9.35 4.40
CA HIS A 95 2.83 -9.96 3.27
C HIS A 95 3.52 -9.64 1.95
N VAL A 96 3.78 -8.35 1.68
CA VAL A 96 4.35 -7.93 0.39
C VAL A 96 5.80 -8.39 0.20
N SER A 97 6.54 -8.59 1.30
CA SER A 97 7.92 -9.10 1.25
C SER A 97 8.05 -10.54 0.71
N ARG A 98 6.94 -11.28 0.60
CA ARG A 98 6.91 -12.60 -0.06
C ARG A 98 6.95 -12.51 -1.58
N TYR A 99 6.64 -11.34 -2.15
CA TYR A 99 6.58 -11.11 -3.58
C TYR A 99 7.81 -10.37 -4.09
N THR A 100 8.28 -10.74 -5.28
CA THR A 100 9.30 -10.01 -6.03
C THR A 100 8.61 -8.95 -6.89
N PRO A 101 8.88 -7.65 -6.70
CA PRO A 101 8.32 -6.59 -7.54
C PRO A 101 8.73 -6.77 -9.01
N ILE A 102 7.77 -6.65 -9.93
CA ILE A 102 7.97 -6.72 -11.38
C ILE A 102 7.55 -5.43 -12.11
N LEU A 103 6.71 -4.61 -11.48
CA LEU A 103 6.25 -3.32 -11.99
C LEU A 103 5.96 -2.37 -10.83
N SER A 104 6.32 -1.10 -10.99
CA SER A 104 5.94 -0.01 -10.10
C SER A 104 5.59 1.19 -10.97
N ILE A 105 4.40 1.77 -10.76
CA ILE A 105 3.92 2.97 -11.46
C ILE A 105 3.57 4.03 -10.42
#